data_AF-A0AA95MJZ2-F1
#
_entry.id   AF-A0AA95MJZ2-F1
#
_cell.length_a   1.000
_cell.length_b   1.000
_cell.length_c   1.000
_cell.angle_alpha   90.00
_cell.angle_beta   90.00
_cell.angle_gamma   90.00
#
_symmetry.space_group_name_H-M   'P 1'
#
loop_
_entity.id
_entity.type
_entity.pdbx_description
1 polymer ?
#
loop_
_entity_poly.entity_id
_entity_poly.type
_entity_poly.pdbx_seq_one_letter_code
_entity_poly.pdbx_strand_id
1 'polypeptide(L)' 'MDREKEYVAADLSSHLINEIKSLEEKLSEKSQKEVVVIAYEKDMPPT' A
#
# COMPACT_ATOMS: atom_id res chain seq x y z
N MET A 1 26.98 6.80 -2.70
CA MET A 1 25.90 7.46 -1.95
C MET A 1 24.63 6.75 -2.36
N ASP A 2 24.26 5.71 -1.61
CA ASP A 2 22.98 5.04 -1.75
C ASP A 2 21.89 6.09 -1.60
N ARG A 3 21.20 6.39 -2.70
CA ARG A 3 19.95 7.13 -2.63
C ARG A 3 19.00 6.18 -1.91
N GLU A 4 18.88 6.32 -0.59
CA GLU A 4 17.68 5.87 0.10
C GLU A 4 16.53 6.41 -0.71
N LYS A 5 15.85 5.52 -1.45
CA LYS A 5 14.71 5.91 -2.27
C LYS A 5 13.71 6.44 -1.26
N GLU A 6 13.49 7.75 -1.24
CA GLU A 6 12.50 8.37 -0.37
C GLU A 6 11.15 7.81 -0.80
N TYR A 7 10.66 6.83 -0.04
CA TYR A 7 9.35 6.24 -0.28
C TYR A 7 8.32 7.21 0.30
N VAL A 8 7.60 7.89 -0.57
CA VAL A 8 6.48 8.74 -0.17
C VAL A 8 5.24 7.85 -0.06
N ALA A 9 4.44 8.06 0.99
CA ALA A 9 3.16 7.38 1.12
C ALA A 9 2.29 7.71 -0.10
N ALA A 10 1.73 6.68 -0.75
CA ALA A 10 0.95 6.90 -1.95
C ALA A 10 -0.32 7.71 -1.66
N ASP A 11 -0.60 8.73 -2.46
CA ASP A 11 -1.88 9.43 -2.42
C ASP A 11 -2.93 8.57 -3.14
N LEU A 12 -3.72 7.82 -2.36
CA LEU A 12 -4.74 6.91 -2.88
C LEU A 12 -6.13 7.54 -2.77
N SER A 13 -6.92 7.38 -3.83
CA SER A 13 -8.33 7.78 -3.79
C SER A 13 -9.09 7.08 -2.65
N SER A 14 -10.07 7.78 -2.06
CA SER A 14 -10.87 7.23 -0.95
C SER A 14 -11.58 5.92 -1.32
N HIS A 15 -11.97 5.76 -2.59
CA HIS A 15 -12.59 4.53 -3.09
C HIS A 15 -11.61 3.35 -3.01
N LEU A 16 -10.38 3.52 -3.49
CA LEU A 16 -9.35 2.49 -3.45
C LEU A 16 -8.93 2.14 -2.02
N ILE A 17 -8.86 3.12 -1.12
CA ILE A 17 -8.60 2.87 0.31
C ILE A 17 -9.66 1.94 0.90
N ASN A 18 -10.94 2.14 0.56
CA ASN A 18 -12.02 1.30 1.05
C ASN A 18 -11.96 -0.13 0.49
N GLU A 19 -11.56 -0.28 -0.79
CA GLU A 19 -11.34 -1.60 -1.39
C GLU A 19 -10.17 -2.34 -0.72
N ILE A 20 -9.07 -1.64 -0.43
CA ILE A 20 -7.91 -2.21 0.28
C ILE A 20 -8.31 -2.68 1.68
N LYS A 21 -9.03 -1.87 2.44
CA LYS A 21 -9.52 -2.27 3.78
C LYS A 21 -10.42 -3.50 3.72
N SER A 22 -11.34 -3.52 2.76
CA SER A 22 -12.22 -4.68 2.57
C SER A 22 -11.45 -5.96 2.21
N LEU A 23 -10.30 -5.82 1.55
CA LEU A 23 -9.40 -6.92 1.23
C LEU A 23 -8.59 -7.37 2.47
N GLU A 24 -8.05 -6.43 3.23
CA GLU A 24 -7.31 -6.67 4.48
C GLU A 24 -8.16 -7.47 5.47
N GLU A 25 -9.42 -7.07 5.67
CA GLU A 25 -10.37 -7.78 6.55
C GLU A 25 -10.58 -9.23 6.09
N LYS A 26 -10.91 -9.44 4.82
CA LYS A 26 -11.13 -10.79 4.26
C LYS A 26 -9.91 -11.70 4.36
N LEU A 27 -8.71 -11.14 4.16
CA LEU A 27 -7.46 -11.90 4.28
C LEU A 27 -7.13 -12.20 5.74
N SER A 28 -7.41 -11.26 6.64
CA SER A 28 -7.18 -11.43 8.07
C SER A 28 -8.07 -12.54 8.65
N GLU A 29 -9.35 -12.55 8.28
CA GLU A 29 -10.30 -13.60 8.68
C GLU A 29 -9.87 -14.99 8.18
N LYS A 30 -9.48 -15.10 6.90
CA LYS A 30 -9.08 -16.38 6.30
C LYS A 30 -7.76 -16.91 6.83
N SER A 31 -6.82 -16.02 7.14
CA SER A 31 -5.49 -16.40 7.59
C SER A 31 -5.35 -16.51 9.10
N GLN A 32 -6.36 -16.05 9.87
CA GLN A 32 -6.29 -15.89 11.32
C GLN A 32 -5.06 -15.10 11.77
N LYS A 33 -4.66 -14.12 10.96
CA LYS A 33 -3.51 -13.25 11.18
C LYS A 33 -3.91 -11.82 10.85
N GLU A 34 -3.24 -10.87 11.48
CA GLU A 34 -3.38 -9.48 11.09
C GLU A 34 -2.67 -9.24 9.74
N VAL A 35 -3.38 -8.62 8.80
CA VAL A 35 -2.85 -8.24 7.49
C VAL A 35 -2.79 -6.72 7.40
N VAL A 36 -1.63 -6.19 7.05
CA VAL A 36 -1.37 -4.75 6.90
C VAL A 36 -0.83 -4.50 5.49
N VAL A 37 -1.44 -3.58 4.76
CA VAL A 37 -1.00 -3.13 3.44
C VAL A 37 -0.30 -1.79 3.56
N ILE A 38 0.90 -1.70 2.96
CA ILE A 38 1.65 -0.45 2.88
C ILE A 38 1.89 -0.11 1.42
N ALA A 39 1.33 1.02 0.98
CA ALA A 39 1.44 1.53 -0.37
C ALA A 39 2.39 2.74 -0.42
N TYR A 40 3.33 2.69 -1.35
CA TYR A 40 4.30 3.76 -1.57
C TYR A 40 4.29 4.19 -3.03
N GLU A 41 4.45 5.49 -3.25
CA GLU A 41 4.81 6.01 -4.55
C GLU A 41 6.27 5.68 -4.86
N LYS A 42 6.51 5.23 -6.09
CA LYS A 42 7.84 5.02 -6.62
C LYS A 42 8.05 6.03 -7.72
N ASP A 43 9.09 6.85 -7.59
CA ASP A 43 9.57 7.69 -8.69
C ASP A 43 9.75 6.82 -9.94
N MET A 44 8.90 7.02 -10.94
CA MET A 44 9.13 6.47 -12.26
C MET A 44 10.16 7.37 -12.95
N PRO A 45 11.29 6.83 -13.45
CA PRO A 45 12.19 7.63 -14.27
C PRO A 45 11.40 8.18 -15.48
N PRO A 46 11.62 9.45 -15.89
CA PRO A 46 10.91 10.03 -17.02
C PRO A 46 11.13 9.19 -18.28
N THR A 47 10.04 8.86 -18.97
CA THR A 47 10.01 8.11 -20.24
C THR A 47 10.45 8.96 -21.42
#